data_AF-A0A7C5WG37-F1
#
_entry.id   AF-A0A7C5WG37-F1
#
_cell.length_a   1.000
_cell.length_b   1.000
_cell.length_c   1.000
_cell.angle_alpha   90.00
_cell.angle_beta   90.00
_cell.angle_gamma   90.00
#
_symmetry.space_group_name_H-M   'P 1'
#
loop_
_entity.id
_entity.type
_entity.pdbx_description
1 polymer ?
#
loop_
_entity_poly.entity_id
_entity_poly.type
_entity_poly.pdbx_seq_one_letter_code
_entity_poly.pdbx_strand_id
1 'polypeptide(L)'
;MPQARAQIHLRGHARAALRAVLPLALLSGMTAAAPAPEKDQSRIGDAPIVSPEKPKLKADPGLLDGGGGKSPEAAPGGPDDTEHLDDEPPLHTMIEEDIPGVEAVELNLERAKKALDAFAAVFGKFDDAEIDKYKTLQEFADKTEAGKKMQAIIRQHGFRNVAEWNNIIINIGFAYSSLLEGNDDSIRRQIEDLKKDGSLDEDKRKKAIAALQVLIPSDNNRKVVKQLMDDPAYAKKLELLDAE
;
A
#
# COMPACT_ATOMS: atom_id res chain seq x y z
N MET A 1 8.02 -41.31 21.67
CA MET A 1 7.97 -39.92 22.15
C MET A 1 8.68 -39.05 21.13
N PRO A 2 8.02 -38.08 20.48
CA PRO A 2 8.64 -37.27 19.44
C PRO A 2 9.27 -36.01 20.07
N GLN A 3 10.54 -35.74 19.75
CA GLN A 3 11.12 -34.42 19.97
C GLN A 3 10.98 -33.59 18.70
N ALA A 4 10.25 -32.50 18.86
CA ALA A 4 10.16 -31.40 17.93
C ALA A 4 11.54 -30.74 17.74
N ARG A 5 11.95 -30.57 16.49
CA ARG A 5 12.96 -29.58 16.12
C ARG A 5 12.41 -28.74 14.98
N ALA A 6 12.30 -27.46 15.30
CA ALA A 6 11.78 -26.38 14.49
C ALA A 6 12.43 -26.36 13.10
N GLN A 7 11.61 -26.55 12.06
CA GLN A 7 11.86 -25.94 10.76
C GLN A 7 11.05 -24.65 10.73
N ILE A 8 11.73 -23.53 10.97
CA ILE A 8 11.22 -22.20 10.63
C ILE A 8 11.37 -22.11 9.11
N HIS A 9 10.32 -22.49 8.39
CA HIS A 9 10.18 -22.20 6.97
C HIS A 9 9.64 -20.77 6.86
N LEU A 10 10.51 -19.80 6.60
CA LEU A 10 10.15 -18.52 5.95
C LEU A 10 9.70 -18.84 4.51
N ARG A 11 8.49 -19.38 4.35
CA ARG A 11 7.86 -19.55 3.03
C ARG A 11 6.58 -18.72 2.98
N GLY A 12 6.51 -17.84 1.98
CA GLY A 12 5.28 -17.19 1.57
C GLY A 12 5.20 -15.70 1.88
N HIS A 13 6.21 -14.90 1.51
CA HIS A 13 6.06 -13.44 1.49
C HIS A 13 4.97 -13.06 0.49
N ALA A 14 3.82 -12.58 0.97
CA ALA A 14 2.95 -11.53 0.41
C ALA A 14 2.98 -11.31 -1.13
N ARG A 15 2.80 -12.36 -1.93
CA ARG A 15 2.94 -12.26 -3.40
C ARG A 15 1.62 -12.26 -4.16
N ALA A 16 0.53 -12.82 -3.65
CA ALA A 16 -0.70 -12.97 -4.43
C ALA A 16 -1.57 -11.70 -4.46
N ALA A 17 -1.82 -11.05 -3.31
CA ALA A 17 -2.63 -9.83 -3.28
C ALA A 17 -1.96 -8.63 -3.98
N LEU A 18 -0.62 -8.58 -4.00
CA LEU A 18 0.12 -7.59 -4.80
C LEU A 18 0.18 -7.99 -6.29
N ARG A 19 0.27 -9.27 -6.66
CA ARG A 19 0.34 -9.70 -8.08
C ARG A 19 -0.99 -9.71 -8.80
N ALA A 20 -2.10 -9.97 -8.11
CA ALA A 20 -3.41 -9.97 -8.75
C ALA A 20 -3.89 -8.54 -9.12
N VAL A 21 -3.24 -7.49 -8.59
CA VAL A 21 -3.74 -6.12 -8.74
C VAL A 21 -2.69 -5.06 -9.12
N LEU A 22 -1.38 -5.33 -8.98
CA LEU A 22 -0.37 -4.51 -9.66
C LEU A 22 0.07 -5.17 -10.97
N PRO A 23 -0.24 -4.60 -12.14
CA PRO A 23 0.59 -4.83 -13.30
C PRO A 23 1.93 -4.13 -13.03
N LEU A 24 2.91 -4.87 -12.54
CA LEU A 24 4.31 -4.45 -12.53
C LEU A 24 4.80 -4.48 -13.99
N ALA A 25 4.48 -3.43 -14.74
CA ALA A 25 4.92 -3.26 -16.11
C ALA A 25 6.40 -2.85 -16.12
N LEU A 26 7.29 -3.84 -16.14
CA LEU A 26 8.67 -3.66 -16.60
C LEU A 26 8.63 -3.36 -18.11
N LEU A 27 8.88 -2.11 -18.48
CA LEU A 27 9.06 -1.71 -19.89
C LEU A 27 10.35 -0.91 -20.03
N SER A 28 11.44 -1.64 -20.31
CA SER A 28 12.54 -1.11 -21.12
C SER A 28 12.13 -1.20 -22.59
N GLY A 29 12.03 -0.06 -23.26
CA GLY A 29 11.81 -0.02 -24.70
C GLY A 29 11.25 1.31 -25.19
N MET A 30 12.14 2.27 -25.44
CA MET A 30 11.83 3.53 -26.11
C MET A 30 11.05 3.31 -27.40
N THR A 31 9.93 4.01 -27.58
CA THR A 31 9.46 4.45 -28.89
C THR A 31 8.72 5.78 -28.72
N ALA A 32 9.23 6.82 -29.39
CA ALA A 32 8.67 8.16 -29.37
C ALA A 32 7.38 8.23 -30.19
N ALA A 33 6.33 8.87 -29.64
CA ALA A 33 5.17 9.32 -30.40
C ALA A 33 4.60 10.63 -29.84
N ALA A 34 4.15 11.47 -30.79
CA ALA A 34 3.72 12.87 -30.80
C ALA A 34 2.84 13.43 -29.63
N PRO A 35 2.80 14.78 -29.46
CA PRO A 35 2.15 15.45 -28.34
C PRO A 35 0.62 15.41 -28.42
N ALA A 36 -0.02 15.16 -27.28
CA ALA A 36 -1.46 15.31 -27.05
C ALA A 36 -1.82 16.76 -26.64
N PRO A 37 -3.06 17.22 -26.90
CA PRO A 37 -3.44 18.64 -26.77
C PRO A 37 -3.64 19.10 -25.32
N GLU A 38 -3.23 20.35 -25.08
CA GLU A 38 -3.42 21.12 -23.84
C GLU A 38 -4.91 21.23 -23.45
N LYS A 39 -5.23 20.94 -22.19
CA LYS A 39 -6.52 21.26 -21.58
C LYS A 39 -6.36 22.47 -20.66
N ASP A 40 -6.93 23.57 -21.13
CA ASP A 40 -7.25 24.82 -20.45
C ASP A 40 -7.92 24.59 -19.08
N GLN A 41 -7.25 25.02 -18.01
CA GLN A 41 -7.73 24.98 -16.62
C GLN A 41 -8.17 26.36 -16.10
N SER A 42 -8.71 27.23 -16.95
CA SER A 42 -9.18 28.55 -16.51
C SER A 42 -10.62 28.53 -16.01
N ARG A 43 -10.97 27.77 -14.95
CA ARG A 43 -12.29 27.96 -14.28
C ARG A 43 -12.52 27.30 -12.90
N ILE A 44 -11.88 27.77 -11.84
CA ILE A 44 -12.40 27.73 -10.44
C ILE A 44 -11.81 28.99 -9.77
N GLY A 45 -12.52 30.04 -9.38
CA GLY A 45 -13.76 30.08 -8.61
C GLY A 45 -13.41 30.49 -7.17
N ASP A 46 -13.18 31.79 -6.95
CA ASP A 46 -12.88 32.42 -5.66
C ASP A 46 -13.87 32.01 -4.56
N ALA A 47 -13.36 31.40 -3.49
CA ALA A 47 -14.04 31.32 -2.20
C ALA A 47 -13.04 31.68 -1.09
N PRO A 48 -13.41 32.54 -0.12
CA PRO A 48 -12.49 33.09 0.85
C PRO A 48 -12.07 32.06 1.91
N ILE A 49 -10.75 31.91 2.07
CA ILE A 49 -10.12 31.14 3.15
C ILE A 49 -10.24 31.94 4.45
N VAL A 50 -11.00 31.43 5.40
CA VAL A 50 -11.03 31.91 6.79
C VAL A 50 -9.94 31.15 7.56
N SER A 51 -8.85 31.84 7.87
CA SER A 51 -7.74 31.33 8.69
C SER A 51 -8.15 31.23 10.17
N PRO A 52 -8.00 30.08 10.84
CA PRO A 52 -8.07 30.02 12.29
C PRO A 52 -6.74 30.45 12.94
N GLU A 53 -6.91 31.31 13.94
CA GLU A 53 -5.91 31.99 14.76
C GLU A 53 -5.01 31.03 15.56
N LYS A 54 -3.70 31.33 15.63
CA LYS A 54 -2.72 30.62 16.48
C LYS A 54 -2.84 31.07 17.95
N PRO A 55 -2.93 30.16 18.93
CA PRO A 55 -2.74 30.52 20.34
C PRO A 55 -1.25 30.75 20.66
N LYS A 56 -0.95 31.93 21.20
CA LYS A 56 0.35 32.31 21.77
C LYS A 56 0.56 31.59 23.11
N LEU A 57 1.56 30.71 23.21
CA LEU A 57 2.08 30.25 24.50
C LEU A 57 3.21 31.18 24.96
N LYS A 58 3.08 31.69 26.17
CA LYS A 58 4.05 32.57 26.85
C LYS A 58 5.24 31.75 27.35
N ALA A 59 6.43 32.30 27.16
CA ALA A 59 7.63 31.92 27.89
C ALA A 59 7.66 32.60 29.27
N ASP A 60 8.23 31.93 30.27
CA ASP A 60 9.00 32.57 31.34
C ASP A 60 10.03 31.55 31.91
N PRO A 61 11.19 31.99 32.43
CA PRO A 61 12.40 31.18 32.58
C PRO A 61 12.65 30.71 34.03
N GLY A 62 13.40 29.62 34.18
CA GLY A 62 13.84 29.11 35.48
C GLY A 62 15.18 28.40 35.37
N LEU A 63 16.16 28.99 36.06
CA LEU A 63 17.59 28.66 36.20
C LEU A 63 17.86 27.33 36.95
N LEU A 64 19.13 26.89 36.88
CA LEU A 64 19.98 26.10 37.81
C LEU A 64 20.64 24.92 37.06
N ASP A 65 21.91 25.02 36.64
CA ASP A 65 23.18 24.90 37.39
C ASP A 65 23.51 23.48 37.88
N GLY A 66 24.72 23.02 37.55
CA GLY A 66 25.47 22.08 38.38
C GLY A 66 25.78 20.69 37.79
N GLY A 67 27.07 20.45 37.53
CA GLY A 67 27.72 19.23 38.03
C GLY A 67 28.25 18.26 36.99
N GLY A 68 29.57 18.19 36.87
CA GLY A 68 30.28 17.25 36.01
C GLY A 68 30.45 15.85 36.61
N GLY A 69 30.86 14.92 35.74
CA GLY A 69 31.28 13.57 36.10
C GLY A 69 31.99 12.92 34.92
N LYS A 70 33.29 12.70 35.05
CA LYS A 70 34.17 12.04 34.08
C LYS A 70 34.20 10.52 34.28
N SER A 71 34.30 9.80 33.15
CA SER A 71 34.96 8.50 32.91
C SER A 71 34.36 7.22 33.53
N PRO A 72 34.63 6.01 32.98
CA PRO A 72 35.72 5.64 32.05
C PRO A 72 35.37 4.78 30.82
N GLU A 73 36.25 4.88 29.81
CA GLU A 73 36.97 3.80 29.11
C GLU A 73 36.30 2.41 28.98
N ALA A 74 36.01 2.01 27.74
CA ALA A 74 35.90 0.61 27.34
C ALA A 74 36.71 0.38 26.04
N ALA A 75 37.50 -0.68 26.07
CA ALA A 75 38.53 -1.06 25.12
C ALA A 75 37.97 -1.70 23.82
N PRO A 76 38.82 -1.99 22.81
CA PRO A 76 38.42 -2.35 21.45
C PRO A 76 38.24 -3.87 21.26
N GLY A 77 37.28 -4.26 20.42
CA GLY A 77 37.12 -5.63 19.91
C GLY A 77 35.94 -5.65 18.94
N GLY A 78 36.18 -5.78 17.63
CA GLY A 78 36.33 -7.04 16.91
C GLY A 78 35.63 -6.88 15.54
N PRO A 79 35.97 -7.70 14.53
CA PRO A 79 35.73 -7.37 13.13
C PRO A 79 34.24 -7.34 12.77
N ASP A 80 33.92 -6.32 11.99
CA ASP A 80 32.65 -6.03 11.35
C ASP A 80 32.40 -7.08 10.26
N ASP A 81 31.71 -8.17 10.60
CA ASP A 81 31.01 -9.03 9.65
C ASP A 81 29.55 -8.58 9.58
N THR A 82 29.32 -7.38 9.04
CA THR A 82 28.02 -7.02 8.49
C THR A 82 27.93 -7.64 7.10
N GLU A 83 27.41 -8.86 7.04
CA GLU A 83 26.84 -9.40 5.81
C GLU A 83 25.75 -8.43 5.33
N HIS A 84 26.08 -7.67 4.28
CA HIS A 84 25.17 -6.82 3.55
C HIS A 84 23.95 -7.64 3.11
N LEU A 85 22.80 -7.40 3.75
CA LEU A 85 21.48 -7.77 3.26
C LEU A 85 21.10 -6.82 2.10
N ASP A 86 21.93 -6.77 1.05
CA ASP A 86 21.77 -5.94 -0.14
C ASP A 86 20.95 -6.65 -1.23
N ASP A 87 19.82 -7.26 -0.86
CA ASP A 87 18.89 -7.86 -1.84
C ASP A 87 17.47 -7.29 -1.76
N GLU A 88 17.23 -6.23 -0.96
CA GLU A 88 16.07 -5.37 -1.18
C GLU A 88 16.49 -4.20 -2.08
N PRO A 89 15.83 -4.01 -3.25
CA PRO A 89 16.10 -2.83 -4.05
C PRO A 89 15.82 -1.60 -3.19
N PRO A 90 16.77 -0.67 -3.08
CA PRO A 90 16.65 0.45 -2.17
C PRO A 90 15.43 1.29 -2.56
N LEU A 91 14.58 1.59 -1.58
CA LEU A 91 13.23 2.17 -1.71
C LEU A 91 13.11 3.37 -2.68
N HIS A 92 14.22 4.06 -2.96
CA HIS A 92 14.31 5.11 -3.98
C HIS A 92 14.00 4.63 -5.40
N THR A 93 14.32 3.38 -5.76
CA THR A 93 13.97 2.82 -7.07
C THR A 93 12.48 2.52 -7.18
N MET A 94 11.83 2.13 -6.08
CA MET A 94 10.37 1.90 -6.03
C MET A 94 9.56 3.20 -6.17
N ILE A 95 10.13 4.35 -5.80
CA ILE A 95 9.48 5.66 -5.95
C ILE A 95 9.60 6.19 -7.38
N GLU A 96 10.65 5.80 -8.12
CA GLU A 96 10.81 6.10 -9.55
C GLU A 96 9.89 5.25 -10.44
N GLU A 97 9.61 4.01 -10.03
CA GLU A 97 8.60 3.15 -10.63
C GLU A 97 7.19 3.51 -10.13
N ASP A 98 6.75 4.74 -10.47
CA ASP A 98 5.39 5.31 -10.33
C ASP A 98 4.42 4.42 -9.54
N ILE A 99 4.46 4.53 -8.21
CA ILE A 99 3.62 3.75 -7.30
C ILE A 99 2.19 3.91 -7.80
N PRO A 100 1.50 2.82 -8.20
CA PRO A 100 0.20 2.93 -8.82
C PRO A 100 -0.68 3.76 -7.91
N GLY A 101 -1.49 4.65 -8.50
CA GLY A 101 -2.38 5.58 -7.81
C GLY A 101 -3.47 4.85 -7.01
N VAL A 102 -3.05 4.10 -5.99
CA VAL A 102 -3.90 3.43 -5.04
C VAL A 102 -4.40 4.51 -4.11
N GLU A 103 -5.70 4.70 -4.13
CA GLU A 103 -6.36 5.63 -3.23
C GLU A 103 -6.73 4.86 -1.97
N ALA A 104 -6.35 5.39 -0.81
CA ALA A 104 -6.89 4.89 0.45
C ALA A 104 -8.40 5.17 0.46
N VAL A 105 -9.21 4.12 0.45
CA VAL A 105 -10.67 4.21 0.49
C VAL A 105 -11.15 3.70 1.83
N GLU A 106 -11.97 4.49 2.50
CA GLU A 106 -12.65 4.06 3.71
C GLU A 106 -13.68 2.98 3.39
N LEU A 107 -13.48 1.81 3.99
CA LEU A 107 -14.31 0.65 3.78
C LEU A 107 -15.62 0.80 4.56
N ASN A 108 -16.70 0.41 3.89
CA ASN A 108 -17.98 0.13 4.52
C ASN A 108 -18.21 -1.39 4.49
N LEU A 109 -18.73 -1.95 5.58
CA LEU A 109 -18.92 -3.41 5.71
C LEU A 109 -19.78 -4.01 4.58
N GLU A 110 -20.92 -3.41 4.26
CA GLU A 110 -21.81 -3.92 3.20
C GLU A 110 -21.12 -3.92 1.84
N ARG A 111 -20.40 -2.83 1.57
CA ARG A 111 -19.66 -2.67 0.31
C ARG A 111 -18.48 -3.63 0.21
N ALA A 112 -17.77 -3.87 1.31
CA ALA A 112 -16.69 -4.84 1.36
C ALA A 112 -17.20 -6.28 1.17
N LYS A 113 -18.35 -6.63 1.76
CA LYS A 113 -19.04 -7.90 1.51
C LYS A 113 -19.34 -8.09 0.03
N LYS A 114 -19.97 -7.11 -0.62
CA LYS A 114 -20.26 -7.14 -2.06
C LYS A 114 -18.98 -7.27 -2.90
N ALA A 115 -17.90 -6.61 -2.50
CA ALA A 115 -16.63 -6.68 -3.22
C ALA A 115 -16.04 -8.09 -3.16
N LEU A 116 -16.04 -8.72 -1.98
CA LEU A 116 -15.60 -10.11 -1.80
C LEU A 116 -16.51 -11.11 -2.53
N ASP A 117 -17.82 -10.87 -2.56
CA ASP A 117 -18.75 -11.69 -3.35
C ASP A 117 -18.42 -11.61 -4.85
N ALA A 118 -18.15 -10.41 -5.34
CA ALA A 118 -17.74 -10.20 -6.72
C ALA A 118 -16.36 -10.81 -7.01
N PHE A 119 -15.41 -10.70 -6.08
CA PHE A 119 -14.09 -11.34 -6.17
C PHE A 119 -14.19 -12.84 -6.29
N ALA A 120 -14.91 -13.49 -5.37
CA ALA A 120 -15.17 -14.92 -5.44
C ALA A 120 -15.87 -15.34 -6.75
N ALA A 121 -16.70 -14.46 -7.33
CA ALA A 121 -17.38 -14.73 -8.59
C ALA A 121 -16.47 -14.61 -9.82
N VAL A 122 -15.34 -13.91 -9.75
CA VAL A 122 -14.38 -13.76 -10.86
C VAL A 122 -13.07 -14.53 -10.65
N PHE A 123 -12.75 -14.93 -9.42
CA PHE A 123 -11.56 -15.67 -9.04
C PHE A 123 -11.43 -16.96 -9.88
N GLY A 124 -10.25 -17.17 -10.48
CA GLY A 124 -9.96 -18.34 -11.32
C GLY A 124 -10.56 -18.34 -12.72
N LYS A 125 -11.50 -17.42 -13.04
CA LYS A 125 -12.24 -17.47 -14.33
C LYS A 125 -11.52 -16.81 -15.50
N PHE A 126 -10.53 -15.98 -15.20
CA PHE A 126 -9.86 -15.12 -16.17
C PHE A 126 -8.34 -15.26 -16.12
N ASP A 127 -7.84 -16.32 -15.49
CA ASP A 127 -6.40 -16.54 -15.28
C ASP A 127 -5.65 -16.70 -16.62
N ASP A 128 -6.29 -17.33 -17.61
CA ASP A 128 -5.76 -17.49 -18.98
C ASP A 128 -5.97 -16.25 -19.88
N ALA A 129 -6.50 -15.14 -19.35
CA ALA A 129 -6.91 -13.98 -20.15
C ALA A 129 -5.79 -12.94 -20.39
N GLU A 130 -4.54 -13.24 -19.99
CA GLU A 130 -3.37 -12.37 -20.18
C GLU A 130 -3.60 -10.93 -19.67
N ILE A 131 -4.18 -10.80 -18.47
CA ILE A 131 -4.55 -9.52 -17.85
C ILE A 131 -3.33 -8.61 -17.67
N ASP A 132 -2.16 -9.20 -17.48
CA ASP A 132 -0.85 -8.54 -17.31
C ASP A 132 -0.39 -7.73 -18.52
N LYS A 133 -0.97 -7.95 -19.71
CA LYS A 133 -0.67 -7.16 -20.92
C LYS A 133 -1.27 -5.75 -20.91
N TYR A 134 -2.09 -5.42 -19.91
CA TYR A 134 -2.80 -4.15 -19.83
C TYR A 134 -2.33 -3.35 -18.62
N LYS A 135 -2.24 -2.02 -18.77
CA LYS A 135 -1.76 -1.15 -17.69
C LYS A 135 -2.74 -1.10 -16.52
N THR A 136 -4.04 -1.29 -16.79
CA THR A 136 -5.07 -1.26 -15.75
C THR A 136 -6.12 -2.32 -16.02
N LEU A 137 -6.79 -2.76 -14.95
CA LEU A 137 -7.92 -3.69 -15.08
C LEU A 137 -9.06 -3.09 -15.92
N GLN A 138 -9.25 -1.76 -15.87
CA GLN A 138 -10.24 -1.08 -16.71
C GLN A 138 -9.88 -1.15 -18.19
N GLU A 139 -8.60 -0.98 -18.53
CA GLU A 139 -8.13 -1.13 -19.89
C GLU A 139 -8.35 -2.55 -20.42
N PHE A 140 -8.06 -3.57 -19.61
CA PHE A 140 -8.39 -4.96 -19.92
C PHE A 140 -9.91 -5.13 -20.16
N ALA A 141 -10.74 -4.54 -19.29
CA ALA A 141 -12.19 -4.56 -19.39
C ALA A 141 -12.75 -3.91 -20.66
N ASP A 142 -12.11 -2.84 -21.12
CA ASP A 142 -12.56 -2.11 -22.31
C ASP A 142 -12.06 -2.73 -23.61
N LYS A 143 -10.86 -3.32 -23.61
CA LYS A 143 -10.18 -3.81 -24.82
C LYS A 143 -10.44 -5.28 -25.17
N THR A 144 -10.91 -6.10 -24.23
CA THR A 144 -11.05 -7.56 -24.45
C THR A 144 -12.44 -8.08 -24.18
N GLU A 145 -12.82 -9.19 -24.84
CA GLU A 145 -14.08 -9.87 -24.55
C GLU A 145 -14.09 -10.52 -23.15
N ALA A 146 -12.95 -11.00 -22.68
CA ALA A 146 -12.80 -11.53 -21.33
C ALA A 146 -13.02 -10.43 -20.27
N GLY A 147 -12.39 -9.28 -20.45
CA GLY A 147 -12.55 -8.14 -19.58
C GLY A 147 -13.97 -7.56 -19.58
N LYS A 148 -14.65 -7.51 -20.74
CA LYS A 148 -16.07 -7.12 -20.79
C LYS A 148 -16.96 -8.07 -19.97
N LYS A 149 -16.68 -9.38 -20.01
CA LYS A 149 -17.39 -10.38 -19.18
C LYS A 149 -17.12 -10.17 -17.69
N MET A 150 -15.86 -9.91 -17.31
CA MET A 150 -15.51 -9.57 -15.93
C MET A 150 -16.29 -8.31 -15.48
N GLN A 151 -16.27 -7.24 -16.28
CA GLN A 151 -17.03 -6.02 -15.97
C GLN A 151 -18.53 -6.27 -15.82
N ALA A 152 -19.11 -7.17 -16.61
CA ALA A 152 -20.52 -7.54 -16.46
C ALA A 152 -20.79 -8.24 -15.12
N ILE A 153 -19.93 -9.16 -14.69
CA ILE A 153 -20.03 -9.81 -13.37
C ILE A 153 -19.91 -8.76 -12.26
N ILE A 154 -18.87 -7.91 -12.32
CA ILE A 154 -18.65 -6.86 -11.32
C ILE A 154 -19.85 -5.91 -11.20
N ARG A 155 -20.50 -5.56 -12.32
CA ARG A 155 -21.72 -4.74 -12.31
C ARG A 155 -22.93 -5.42 -11.67
N GLN A 156 -23.07 -6.74 -11.78
CA GLN A 156 -24.15 -7.49 -11.11
C GLN A 156 -24.05 -7.38 -9.59
N HIS A 157 -22.86 -7.15 -9.04
CA HIS A 157 -22.63 -6.92 -7.61
C HIS A 157 -22.78 -5.45 -7.19
N GLY A 158 -23.20 -4.57 -8.11
CA GLY A 158 -23.52 -3.17 -7.82
C GLY A 158 -22.36 -2.19 -7.93
N PHE A 159 -21.22 -2.60 -8.50
CA PHE A 159 -20.12 -1.70 -8.82
C PHE A 159 -20.31 -1.08 -10.20
N ARG A 160 -19.94 0.19 -10.38
CA ARG A 160 -20.05 0.92 -11.65
C ARG A 160 -19.15 0.31 -12.72
N ASN A 161 -17.93 -0.05 -12.32
CA ASN A 161 -16.90 -0.59 -13.20
C ASN A 161 -15.84 -1.40 -12.42
N VAL A 162 -14.94 -2.05 -13.15
CA VAL A 162 -13.90 -2.88 -12.55
C VAL A 162 -12.87 -2.07 -11.76
N ALA A 163 -12.60 -0.82 -12.13
CA ALA A 163 -11.66 0.04 -11.40
C ALA A 163 -12.14 0.35 -9.96
N GLU A 164 -13.42 0.72 -9.82
CA GLU A 164 -14.03 1.00 -8.52
C GLU A 164 -14.01 -0.23 -7.60
N TRP A 165 -14.38 -1.39 -8.16
CA TRP A 165 -14.35 -2.66 -7.43
C TRP A 165 -12.91 -3.02 -7.01
N ASN A 166 -11.97 -2.92 -7.95
CA ASN A 166 -10.57 -3.25 -7.73
C ASN A 166 -9.95 -2.42 -6.61
N ASN A 167 -10.22 -1.11 -6.56
CA ASN A 167 -9.72 -0.24 -5.50
C ASN A 167 -10.18 -0.70 -4.10
N ILE A 168 -11.41 -1.20 -3.99
CA ILE A 168 -11.93 -1.73 -2.72
C ILE A 168 -11.25 -3.04 -2.35
N ILE A 169 -11.02 -3.93 -3.32
CA ILE A 169 -10.31 -5.20 -3.08
C ILE A 169 -8.88 -4.95 -2.62
N ILE A 170 -8.16 -3.99 -3.21
CA ILE A 170 -6.81 -3.61 -2.73
C ILE A 170 -6.85 -3.16 -1.26
N ASN A 171 -7.77 -2.26 -0.91
CA ASN A 171 -7.89 -1.75 0.45
C ASN A 171 -8.29 -2.85 1.46
N ILE A 172 -9.13 -3.82 1.04
CA ILE A 172 -9.41 -5.02 1.84
C ILE A 172 -8.15 -5.87 2.00
N GLY A 173 -7.40 -6.09 0.91
CA GLY A 173 -6.16 -6.85 0.91
C GLY A 173 -5.11 -6.27 1.86
N PHE A 174 -4.87 -4.96 1.84
CA PHE A 174 -3.96 -4.29 2.77
C PHE A 174 -4.39 -4.42 4.23
N ALA A 175 -5.68 -4.22 4.51
CA ALA A 175 -6.21 -4.40 5.85
C ALA A 175 -6.13 -5.85 6.33
N TYR A 176 -6.35 -6.81 5.44
CA TYR A 176 -6.27 -8.23 5.73
C TYR A 176 -4.83 -8.67 6.02
N SER A 177 -3.86 -8.32 5.16
CA SER A 177 -2.45 -8.65 5.38
C SER A 177 -1.90 -7.97 6.63
N SER A 178 -2.24 -6.71 6.88
CA SER A 178 -1.85 -6.01 8.12
C SER A 178 -2.36 -6.72 9.38
N LEU A 179 -3.59 -7.27 9.35
CA LEU A 179 -4.14 -8.01 10.49
C LEU A 179 -3.48 -9.39 10.70
N LEU A 180 -3.04 -10.05 9.62
CA LEU A 180 -2.38 -11.35 9.69
C LEU A 180 -0.90 -11.24 10.06
N GLU A 181 -0.19 -10.28 9.47
CA GLU A 181 1.27 -10.22 9.50
C GLU A 181 1.80 -9.09 10.39
N GLY A 182 0.99 -8.08 10.74
CA GLY A 182 1.42 -6.92 11.52
C GLY A 182 2.50 -6.07 10.82
N ASN A 183 2.51 -6.07 9.50
CA ASN A 183 3.54 -5.41 8.69
C ASN A 183 3.49 -3.86 8.73
N ASP A 184 2.44 -3.27 9.29
CA ASP A 184 2.28 -1.81 9.33
C ASP A 184 3.29 -1.12 10.27
N ASP A 185 3.77 -1.80 11.31
CA ASP A 185 4.83 -1.28 12.18
C ASP A 185 6.15 -1.04 11.43
N SER A 186 6.50 -1.93 10.50
CA SER A 186 7.69 -1.77 9.67
C SER A 186 7.55 -0.55 8.74
N ILE A 187 6.39 -0.41 8.10
CA ILE A 187 6.10 0.73 7.21
C ILE A 187 6.12 2.05 7.99
N ARG A 188 5.57 2.07 9.22
CA ARG A 188 5.64 3.25 10.11
C ARG A 188 7.07 3.64 10.44
N ARG A 189 7.96 2.67 10.71
CA ARG A 189 9.39 2.95 10.95
C ARG A 189 10.06 3.54 9.71
N GLN A 190 9.82 2.97 8.54
CA GLN A 190 10.35 3.51 7.27
C GLN A 190 9.90 4.95 7.02
N ILE A 191 8.65 5.28 7.32
CA ILE A 191 8.14 6.66 7.24
C ILE A 191 8.91 7.58 8.20
N GLU A 192 9.16 7.15 9.43
CA GLU A 192 9.91 7.94 10.42
C GLU A 192 11.38 8.13 10.03
N ASP A 193 12.00 7.12 9.43
CA ASP A 193 13.37 7.20 8.93
C ASP A 193 13.45 8.16 7.74
N LEU A 194 12.52 8.07 6.79
CA LEU A 194 12.42 9.01 5.67
C LEU A 194 12.20 10.45 6.15
N LYS A 195 11.40 10.68 7.19
CA LYS A 195 11.20 12.03 7.76
C LYS A 195 12.50 12.63 8.31
N LYS A 196 13.42 11.80 8.81
CA LYS A 196 14.71 12.22 9.37
C LYS A 196 15.82 12.27 8.32
N ASP A 197 15.60 11.66 7.16
CA ASP A 197 16.56 11.63 6.07
C ASP A 197 16.67 13.00 5.37
N GLY A 198 17.74 13.71 5.72
CA GLY A 198 18.12 14.98 5.11
C GLY A 198 18.86 14.85 3.79
N SER A 199 19.17 13.63 3.34
CA SER A 199 19.85 13.40 2.05
C SER A 199 18.88 13.41 0.87
N LEU A 200 17.58 13.17 1.13
CA LEU A 200 16.53 13.23 0.12
C LEU A 200 16.04 14.65 -0.08
N ASP A 201 15.84 14.99 -1.36
CA ASP A 201 15.08 16.17 -1.77
C ASP A 201 13.68 16.18 -1.11
N GLU A 202 13.18 17.36 -0.76
CA GLU A 202 11.94 17.51 0.01
C GLU A 202 10.72 16.96 -0.74
N ASP A 203 10.64 17.15 -2.05
CA ASP A 203 9.52 16.66 -2.85
C ASP A 203 9.58 15.14 -3.02
N LYS A 204 10.78 14.59 -3.21
CA LYS A 204 10.99 13.13 -3.25
C LYS A 204 10.61 12.48 -1.93
N ARG A 205 11.05 13.04 -0.80
CA ARG A 205 10.70 12.56 0.54
C ARG A 205 9.20 12.60 0.80
N LYS A 206 8.51 13.69 0.44
CA LYS A 206 7.06 13.81 0.59
C LYS A 206 6.31 12.76 -0.23
N LYS A 207 6.71 12.53 -1.49
CA LYS A 207 6.11 11.50 -2.35
C LYS A 207 6.31 10.10 -1.79
N ALA A 208 7.52 9.79 -1.31
CA ALA A 208 7.83 8.53 -0.66
C ALA A 208 6.93 8.26 0.56
N ILE A 209 6.84 9.25 1.46
CA ILE A 209 6.00 9.16 2.66
C ILE A 209 4.54 8.98 2.28
N ALA A 210 4.02 9.76 1.33
CA ALA A 210 2.63 9.67 0.90
C ALA A 210 2.31 8.29 0.33
N ALA A 211 3.22 7.71 -0.45
CA ALA A 211 3.02 6.38 -1.00
C ALA A 211 3.04 5.27 0.06
N LEU A 212 3.98 5.31 1.01
CA LEU A 212 4.01 4.36 2.13
C LEU A 212 2.78 4.49 3.02
N GLN A 213 2.26 5.70 3.21
CA GLN A 213 1.05 5.94 4.01
C GLN A 213 -0.19 5.27 3.42
N VAL A 214 -0.29 5.15 2.09
CA VAL A 214 -1.39 4.45 1.43
C VAL A 214 -1.40 2.96 1.75
N LEU A 215 -0.23 2.37 2.01
CA LEU A 215 -0.09 0.95 2.35
C LEU A 215 -0.50 0.65 3.80
N ILE A 216 -0.60 1.67 4.65
CA ILE A 216 -1.07 1.51 6.03
C ILE A 216 -2.60 1.60 6.04
N PRO A 217 -3.33 0.50 6.28
CA PRO A 217 -4.78 0.53 6.32
C PRO A 217 -5.28 1.38 7.50
N SER A 218 -6.36 2.14 7.28
CA SER A 218 -6.98 2.93 8.35
C SER A 218 -7.54 2.04 9.47
N ASP A 219 -7.72 2.61 10.67
CA ASP A 219 -8.30 1.89 11.81
C ASP A 219 -9.70 1.35 11.50
N ASN A 220 -10.49 2.11 10.73
CA ASN A 220 -11.80 1.67 10.27
C ASN A 220 -11.68 0.51 9.27
N ASN A 221 -10.75 0.56 8.31
CA ASN A 221 -10.53 -0.53 7.36
C ASN A 221 -10.13 -1.83 8.09
N ARG A 222 -9.22 -1.74 9.06
CA ARG A 222 -8.85 -2.89 9.91
C ARG A 222 -10.07 -3.42 10.67
N LYS A 223 -10.90 -2.54 11.23
CA LYS A 223 -12.13 -2.95 11.95
C LYS A 223 -13.15 -3.63 11.02
N VAL A 224 -13.32 -3.15 9.78
CA VAL A 224 -14.22 -3.77 8.80
C VAL A 224 -13.72 -5.15 8.40
N VAL A 225 -12.43 -5.29 8.08
CA VAL A 225 -11.87 -6.59 7.70
C VAL A 225 -11.91 -7.58 8.87
N LYS A 226 -11.63 -7.14 10.10
CA LYS A 226 -11.80 -7.99 11.29
C LYS A 226 -13.23 -8.54 11.40
N GLN A 227 -14.25 -7.71 11.18
CA GLN A 227 -15.64 -8.19 11.16
C GLN A 227 -15.92 -9.20 10.04
N LEU A 228 -15.24 -9.10 8.89
CA LEU A 228 -15.35 -10.07 7.80
C LEU A 228 -14.64 -11.39 8.14
N MET A 229 -13.52 -11.34 8.86
CA MET A 229 -12.83 -12.54 9.37
C MET A 229 -13.66 -13.27 10.42
N ASP A 230 -14.39 -12.52 11.26
CA ASP A 230 -15.29 -13.08 12.27
C ASP A 230 -16.58 -13.68 11.67
N ASP A 231 -16.90 -13.37 10.40
CA ASP A 231 -18.05 -13.89 9.67
C ASP A 231 -17.64 -15.14 8.84
N PRO A 232 -18.09 -16.36 9.18
CA PRO A 232 -17.66 -17.59 8.50
C PRO A 232 -17.94 -17.60 6.99
N ALA A 233 -18.95 -16.85 6.52
CA ALA A 233 -19.28 -16.77 5.10
C ALA A 233 -18.28 -15.92 4.29
N TYR A 234 -17.54 -15.04 4.97
CA TYR A 234 -16.57 -14.12 4.36
C TYR A 234 -15.12 -14.43 4.73
N ALA A 235 -14.86 -15.09 5.87
CA ALA A 235 -13.53 -15.58 6.23
C ALA A 235 -12.90 -16.41 5.10
N LYS A 236 -13.63 -17.38 4.54
CA LYS A 236 -13.18 -18.20 3.41
C LYS A 236 -12.94 -17.41 2.12
N LYS A 237 -13.64 -16.29 1.93
CA LYS A 237 -13.46 -15.43 0.74
C LYS A 237 -12.24 -14.52 0.90
N LEU A 238 -11.90 -14.13 2.12
CA LEU A 238 -10.66 -13.43 2.42
C LEU A 238 -9.44 -14.31 2.18
N GLU A 239 -9.52 -15.61 2.48
CA GLU A 239 -8.45 -16.57 2.16
C GLU A 239 -8.14 -16.62 0.65
N LEU A 240 -9.13 -16.36 -0.22
CA LEU A 240 -8.90 -16.29 -1.67
C LEU A 240 -7.98 -15.13 -2.08
N LEU A 241 -7.82 -14.10 -1.24
CA LEU A 241 -6.88 -13.00 -1.49
C LEU A 241 -5.41 -13.43 -1.32
N ASP A 242 -5.18 -14.55 -0.63
CA ASP A 242 -3.87 -15.13 -0.37
C ASP A 242 -3.66 -16.47 -1.10
N ALA A 243 -4.61 -16.86 -1.94
CA ALA A 243 -4.52 -18.10 -2.72
C ALA A 243 -3.52 -17.95 -3.89
N GLU A 244 -2.73 -19.00 -4.13
CA GLU A 244 -1.75 -19.11 -5.23
C GLU A 244 -2.38 -19.55 -6.56
#